data_AF-A0A7X8DM24-F1
#
_entry.id   AF-A0A7X8DM24-F1
#
_cell.length_a   1.000
_cell.length_b   1.000
_cell.length_c   1.000
_cell.angle_alpha   90.00
_cell.angle_beta   90.00
_cell.angle_gamma   90.00
#
_symmetry.space_group_name_H-M   'P 1'
#
loop_
_entity.id
_entity.type
_entity.pdbx_description
1 polymer ?
#
loop_
_entity_poly.entity_id
_entity_poly.type
_entity_poly.pdbx_seq_one_letter_code
_entity_poly.pdbx_strand_id
1 'polypeptide(L)'
;MKTFIQKFALTLICILSVHLLQGQYHLSCTNLNFYNSNFQNWTCKTASTQGVASTAYENLTWEISPNPINGRHTIMTDIYGYDANTCNGSPNSQLALVSDGFANCARIGSDVASHQANAIEYALAVDEDNALILLSYAMVFQNAVHDSSQQARFEIRIQDSLGNLLNTACNHYVVIADKNNPDFKQCGSDILWKDWSIMGVNLNSYIGQTVYISISIANSTYGDQFGYAYVAGQCMPMAIKVDFCCYRTPSPVARFDAPEGFIAYEWRDSEGNIMGKNQKISILATRHGAVYTVHMLSKMGCTSTLSYEIVCDSTVSDFACDSTTYKCYPTKVVLTALPYSRPTQITYWIWRIFKTSENQKAEHLSRDSIFEYTFQDTGYYKILLTVYAESGCADTASVIVYSYPSYGKVNITAPDEICNHIETEVFASGA
;
A
#
# COMPACT_ATOMS: atom_id res chain seq x y z
N MET A 1 -27.42 -36.85 -63.91
CA MET A 1 -27.09 -35.68 -64.73
C MET A 1 -27.80 -34.46 -64.14
N LYS A 2 -27.02 -33.54 -63.55
CA LYS A 2 -27.37 -32.13 -63.20
C LYS A 2 -28.48 -31.89 -62.15
N THR A 3 -28.16 -31.62 -60.86
CA THR A 3 -27.90 -30.28 -60.21
C THR A 3 -29.18 -29.42 -60.12
N PHE A 4 -29.62 -28.77 -59.04
CA PHE A 4 -28.97 -28.12 -57.88
C PHE A 4 -30.07 -27.55 -56.92
N ILE A 5 -29.70 -27.11 -55.69
CA ILE A 5 -30.34 -26.05 -54.83
C ILE A 5 -31.61 -26.46 -54.05
N GLN A 6 -31.82 -26.24 -52.75
CA GLN A 6 -31.12 -25.63 -51.62
C GLN A 6 -31.81 -26.19 -50.36
N LYS A 7 -31.08 -26.71 -49.37
CA LYS A 7 -31.61 -26.92 -48.01
C LYS A 7 -30.88 -25.98 -47.06
N PHE A 8 -31.65 -25.07 -46.49
CA PHE A 8 -31.26 -24.19 -45.38
C PHE A 8 -30.85 -25.04 -44.17
N ALA A 9 -29.59 -24.95 -43.76
CA ALA A 9 -29.14 -25.42 -42.46
C ALA A 9 -28.99 -24.19 -41.56
N LEU A 10 -29.87 -24.07 -40.57
CA LEU A 10 -29.76 -23.10 -39.48
C LEU A 10 -28.69 -23.62 -38.50
N THR A 11 -27.49 -23.06 -38.56
CA THR A 11 -26.46 -23.29 -37.54
C THR A 11 -26.51 -22.14 -36.54
N LEU A 12 -27.23 -22.34 -35.43
CA LEU A 12 -27.24 -21.41 -34.31
C LEU A 12 -25.94 -21.59 -33.51
N ILE A 13 -24.95 -20.74 -33.78
CA ILE A 13 -23.72 -20.65 -32.97
C ILE A 13 -24.06 -19.82 -31.74
N CYS A 14 -24.34 -20.49 -30.61
CA CYS A 14 -24.35 -19.87 -29.30
C CYS A 14 -22.91 -19.50 -28.91
N ILE A 15 -22.52 -18.26 -29.15
CA ILE A 15 -21.33 -17.66 -28.55
C ILE A 15 -21.68 -17.37 -27.09
N LEU A 16 -21.38 -18.30 -26.18
CA LEU A 16 -21.31 -18.01 -24.76
C LEU A 16 -20.09 -17.10 -24.54
N SER A 17 -20.33 -15.79 -24.46
CA SER A 17 -19.37 -14.86 -23.90
C SER A 17 -19.23 -15.16 -22.42
N VAL A 18 -18.17 -15.90 -22.07
CA VAL A 18 -17.69 -15.94 -20.68
C VAL A 18 -17.16 -14.54 -20.39
N HIS A 19 -18.02 -13.67 -19.86
CA HIS A 19 -17.55 -12.47 -19.18
C HIS A 19 -16.81 -12.95 -17.93
N LEU A 20 -15.50 -13.10 -18.06
CA LEU A 20 -14.60 -13.00 -16.92
C LEU A 20 -14.85 -11.61 -16.32
N LEU A 21 -15.66 -11.54 -15.27
CA LEU A 21 -15.64 -10.44 -14.33
C LEU A 21 -14.27 -10.50 -13.65
N GLN A 22 -13.26 -9.96 -14.33
CA GLN A 22 -12.10 -9.45 -13.63
C GLN A 22 -12.64 -8.31 -12.79
N GLY A 23 -12.68 -8.48 -11.47
CA GLY A 23 -12.76 -7.35 -10.56
C GLY A 23 -11.65 -6.41 -10.98
N GLN A 24 -12.01 -5.29 -11.60
CA GLN A 24 -11.06 -4.24 -11.87
C GLN A 24 -10.56 -3.83 -10.48
N TYR A 25 -9.27 -3.98 -10.22
CA TYR A 25 -8.63 -3.24 -9.14
C TYR A 25 -9.00 -1.78 -9.40
N HIS A 26 -10.01 -1.28 -8.69
CA HIS A 26 -10.32 0.13 -8.71
C HIS A 26 -9.08 0.77 -8.08
N LEU A 27 -8.26 1.43 -8.88
CA LEU A 27 -7.25 2.34 -8.34
C LEU A 27 -8.06 3.45 -7.69
N SER A 28 -8.33 3.30 -6.38
CA SER A 28 -9.37 4.03 -5.66
C SER A 28 -9.19 5.55 -5.70
N CYS A 29 -8.00 6.05 -6.09
CA CYS A 29 -7.72 7.45 -6.40
C CYS A 29 -6.85 7.64 -7.66
N THR A 30 -7.37 7.20 -8.80
CA THR A 30 -6.67 7.29 -10.10
C THR A 30 -6.21 8.71 -10.41
N ASN A 31 -4.91 8.88 -10.63
CA ASN A 31 -4.26 10.15 -10.99
C ASN A 31 -4.37 11.28 -9.94
N LEU A 32 -4.74 10.97 -8.69
CA LEU A 32 -4.68 11.94 -7.59
C LEU A 32 -3.24 12.44 -7.32
N ASN A 33 -2.24 11.61 -7.66
CA ASN A 33 -0.81 11.90 -7.58
C ASN A 33 -0.20 12.44 -8.89
N PHE A 34 -1.01 12.71 -9.91
CA PHE A 34 -0.54 13.13 -11.25
C PHE A 34 0.40 12.13 -11.95
N TYR A 35 0.31 10.83 -11.65
CA TYR A 35 1.13 9.79 -12.27
C TYR A 35 1.09 9.80 -13.81
N ASN A 36 -0.06 10.16 -14.41
CA ASN A 36 -0.22 10.23 -15.86
C ASN A 36 0.42 11.49 -16.49
N SER A 37 1.16 12.28 -15.70
CA SER A 37 1.79 13.53 -16.11
C SER A 37 0.82 14.55 -16.74
N ASN A 38 -0.44 14.54 -16.29
CA ASN A 38 -1.50 15.40 -16.78
C ASN A 38 -2.57 15.64 -15.70
N PHE A 39 -3.54 16.51 -15.99
CA PHE A 39 -4.69 16.82 -15.12
C PHE A 39 -5.91 15.93 -15.39
N GLN A 40 -5.75 14.71 -15.93
CA GLN A 40 -6.87 13.78 -16.06
C GLN A 40 -7.49 13.51 -14.67
N ASN A 41 -8.82 13.44 -14.60
CA ASN A 41 -9.62 13.36 -13.35
C ASN A 41 -9.58 14.61 -12.46
N TRP A 42 -8.88 15.66 -12.88
CA TRP A 42 -8.89 16.96 -12.22
C TRP A 42 -9.61 17.99 -13.09
N THR A 43 -10.41 18.85 -12.44
CA THR A 43 -11.01 20.02 -13.08
C THR A 43 -10.18 21.26 -12.75
N CYS A 44 -9.56 21.88 -13.74
CA CYS A 44 -8.88 23.16 -13.56
C CYS A 44 -9.90 24.30 -13.53
N LYS A 45 -9.73 25.25 -12.61
CA LYS A 45 -10.58 26.44 -12.45
C LYS A 45 -9.74 27.70 -12.31
N THR A 46 -10.29 28.83 -12.73
CA THR A 46 -9.68 30.13 -12.54
C THR A 46 -10.67 31.15 -12.01
N ALA A 47 -10.17 32.14 -11.29
CA ALA A 47 -10.93 33.32 -10.90
C ALA A 47 -10.03 34.56 -10.94
N SER A 48 -10.63 35.73 -10.72
CA SER A 48 -9.90 36.98 -10.53
C SER A 48 -10.09 37.51 -9.11
N THR A 49 -9.01 38.03 -8.51
CA THR A 49 -9.02 38.74 -7.22
C THR A 49 -9.22 40.24 -7.38
N GLN A 50 -9.48 40.73 -8.60
CA GLN A 50 -9.64 42.15 -8.85
C GLN A 50 -10.98 42.65 -8.28
N GLY A 51 -10.93 43.69 -7.44
CA GLY A 51 -12.13 44.35 -6.94
C GLY A 51 -12.92 43.55 -5.90
N VAL A 52 -12.37 42.46 -5.36
CA VAL A 52 -12.98 41.70 -4.25
C VAL A 52 -12.39 42.12 -2.91
N ALA A 53 -13.20 42.03 -1.85
CA ALA A 53 -12.77 42.36 -0.48
C ALA A 53 -11.90 41.28 0.17
N SER A 54 -11.88 40.07 -0.40
CA SER A 54 -11.24 38.89 0.16
C SER A 54 -10.76 37.95 -0.95
N THR A 55 -9.57 37.38 -0.78
CA THR A 55 -9.00 36.33 -1.64
C THR A 55 -9.52 34.93 -1.33
N ALA A 56 -10.44 34.79 -0.36
CA ALA A 56 -10.99 33.50 0.02
C ALA A 56 -11.79 32.86 -1.12
N TYR A 57 -11.70 31.53 -1.26
CA TYR A 57 -12.32 30.75 -2.33
C TYR A 57 -13.80 31.08 -2.52
N GLU A 58 -14.55 31.18 -1.42
CA GLU A 58 -15.99 31.47 -1.40
C GLU A 58 -16.36 32.90 -1.83
N ASN A 59 -15.38 33.83 -1.83
CA ASN A 59 -15.57 35.19 -2.28
C ASN A 59 -15.18 35.40 -3.75
N LEU A 60 -14.68 34.35 -4.41
CA LEU A 60 -14.26 34.39 -5.80
C LEU A 60 -15.29 33.72 -6.70
N THR A 61 -15.46 34.26 -7.90
CA THR A 61 -16.28 33.64 -8.95
C THR A 61 -15.38 32.73 -9.79
N TRP A 62 -15.57 31.42 -9.65
CA TRP A 62 -14.75 30.41 -10.31
C TRP A 62 -15.33 29.99 -11.67
N GLU A 63 -14.47 30.01 -12.68
CA GLU A 63 -14.76 29.53 -14.03
C GLU A 63 -13.98 28.24 -14.29
N ILE A 64 -14.64 27.23 -14.86
CA ILE A 64 -13.99 26.00 -15.29
C ILE A 64 -13.14 26.29 -16.52
N SER A 65 -11.86 25.94 -16.45
CA SER A 65 -10.97 25.98 -17.61
C SER A 65 -11.05 24.64 -18.36
N PRO A 66 -11.38 24.64 -19.67
CA PRO A 66 -11.50 23.40 -20.44
C PRO A 66 -10.17 22.66 -20.61
N ASN A 67 -9.04 23.37 -20.45
CA ASN A 67 -7.69 22.81 -20.48
C ASN A 67 -6.84 23.43 -19.36
N PRO A 68 -5.77 22.74 -18.90
CA PRO A 68 -4.77 23.34 -18.03
C PRO A 68 -4.19 24.60 -18.68
N ILE A 69 -4.16 25.71 -17.94
CA ILE A 69 -3.59 26.97 -18.44
C ILE A 69 -2.09 26.98 -18.21
N ASN A 70 -1.32 27.14 -19.28
CA ASN A 70 0.14 27.19 -19.23
C ASN A 70 0.62 28.25 -18.21
N GLY A 71 1.56 27.84 -17.35
CA GLY A 71 2.14 28.68 -16.29
C GLY A 71 1.27 28.81 -15.04
N ARG A 72 -0.02 28.40 -15.08
CA ARG A 72 -0.97 28.48 -13.96
C ARG A 72 -1.41 27.11 -13.44
N HIS A 73 -1.39 26.11 -14.31
CA HIS A 73 -1.66 24.70 -14.02
C HIS A 73 -0.57 23.88 -14.70
N THR A 74 0.49 23.57 -13.97
CA THR A 74 1.69 22.92 -14.51
C THR A 74 1.92 21.59 -13.82
N ILE A 75 2.27 20.54 -14.56
CA ILE A 75 2.76 19.30 -13.95
C ILE A 75 4.27 19.39 -13.81
N MET A 76 4.76 19.12 -12.61
CA MET A 76 6.18 19.04 -12.31
C MET A 76 6.60 17.56 -12.32
N THR A 77 7.69 17.27 -13.02
CA THR A 77 8.22 15.89 -13.19
C THR A 77 9.70 15.79 -12.81
N ASP A 78 10.35 16.91 -12.52
CA ASP A 78 11.76 16.93 -12.12
C ASP A 78 11.89 16.67 -10.62
N ILE A 79 12.06 15.40 -10.27
CA ILE A 79 12.20 14.94 -8.88
C ILE A 79 13.52 15.38 -8.22
N TYR A 80 14.47 15.94 -8.97
CA TYR A 80 15.73 16.49 -8.45
C TYR A 80 15.77 18.02 -8.55
N GLY A 81 14.71 18.62 -9.09
CA GLY A 81 14.60 20.05 -9.28
C GLY A 81 14.22 20.78 -7.99
N TYR A 82 14.65 22.04 -7.92
CA TYR A 82 14.32 22.93 -6.82
C TYR A 82 13.69 24.22 -7.33
N ASP A 83 12.82 24.82 -6.52
CA ASP A 83 12.17 26.08 -6.82
C ASP A 83 13.18 27.24 -6.77
N ALA A 84 13.33 27.94 -7.90
CA ALA A 84 14.31 29.00 -8.08
C ALA A 84 14.05 30.26 -7.23
N ASN A 85 12.84 30.48 -6.72
CA ASN A 85 12.50 31.62 -5.88
C ASN A 85 12.78 31.36 -4.39
N THR A 86 13.07 30.12 -4.02
CA THR A 86 13.24 29.71 -2.62
C THR A 86 14.71 29.61 -2.24
N CYS A 87 15.01 29.91 -0.97
CA CYS A 87 16.34 29.82 -0.38
C CYS A 87 16.24 29.77 1.16
N ASN A 88 17.38 29.64 1.84
CA ASN A 88 17.52 29.64 3.31
C ASN A 88 16.74 28.52 4.05
N GLY A 89 16.39 27.45 3.35
CA GLY A 89 15.75 26.31 3.98
C GLY A 89 16.71 25.40 4.74
N SER A 90 16.12 24.59 5.63
CA SER A 90 16.75 23.44 6.28
C SER A 90 15.72 22.31 6.34
N PRO A 91 16.09 21.03 6.14
CA PRO A 91 17.45 20.55 5.77
C PRO A 91 17.84 20.88 4.31
N ASN A 92 16.86 21.10 3.43
CA ASN A 92 17.09 21.51 2.06
C ASN A 92 17.17 23.04 1.96
N SER A 93 18.18 23.56 1.27
CA SER A 93 18.36 25.01 1.09
C SER A 93 17.23 25.67 0.30
N GLN A 94 16.57 24.91 -0.58
CA GLN A 94 15.48 25.33 -1.45
C GLN A 94 14.33 24.30 -1.40
N LEU A 95 13.14 24.71 -1.84
CA LEU A 95 11.97 23.85 -1.95
C LEU A 95 12.14 22.86 -3.11
N ALA A 96 12.03 21.56 -2.84
CA ALA A 96 11.99 20.56 -3.91
C ALA A 96 10.71 20.71 -4.75
N LEU A 97 10.80 20.56 -6.07
CA LEU A 97 9.63 20.72 -6.96
C LEU A 97 8.62 19.59 -6.81
N VAL A 98 9.08 18.38 -6.47
CA VAL A 98 8.25 17.19 -6.25
C VAL A 98 8.54 16.66 -4.86
N SER A 99 7.48 16.32 -4.11
CA SER A 99 7.59 15.72 -2.78
C SER A 99 8.26 14.36 -2.86
N ASP A 100 9.06 14.01 -1.84
CA ASP A 100 9.57 12.67 -1.66
C ASP A 100 8.43 11.63 -1.72
N GLY A 101 8.67 10.53 -2.40
CA GLY A 101 7.68 9.46 -2.62
C GLY A 101 6.79 9.65 -3.86
N PHE A 102 6.85 10.79 -4.54
CA PHE A 102 6.10 11.06 -5.77
C PHE A 102 6.99 11.17 -7.00
N ALA A 103 6.49 10.72 -8.15
CA ALA A 103 7.15 10.91 -9.44
C ALA A 103 6.77 12.25 -10.09
N ASN A 104 5.56 12.73 -9.82
CA ASN A 104 5.00 13.96 -10.36
C ASN A 104 4.22 14.71 -9.27
N CYS A 105 4.01 16.00 -9.47
CA CYS A 105 3.05 16.80 -8.71
C CYS A 105 2.43 17.88 -9.62
N ALA A 106 1.38 18.55 -9.16
CA ALA A 106 0.87 19.75 -9.83
C ALA A 106 1.38 21.01 -9.13
N ARG A 107 1.88 21.98 -9.90
CA ARG A 107 2.01 23.37 -9.49
C ARG A 107 0.78 24.16 -9.96
N ILE A 108 0.05 24.74 -9.01
CA ILE A 108 -1.06 25.66 -9.25
C ILE A 108 -0.63 27.09 -8.92
N GLY A 109 -1.10 28.07 -9.68
CA GLY A 109 -0.65 29.46 -9.55
C GLY A 109 0.57 29.78 -10.39
N SER A 110 1.00 31.04 -10.31
CA SER A 110 2.16 31.55 -11.05
C SER A 110 3.02 32.41 -10.13
N ASP A 111 4.26 32.64 -10.55
CA ASP A 111 5.23 33.55 -9.95
C ASP A 111 5.09 34.99 -10.47
N VAL A 112 3.88 35.36 -10.91
CA VAL A 112 3.57 36.67 -11.51
C VAL A 112 2.56 37.42 -10.66
N ALA A 113 3.00 38.56 -10.11
CA ALA A 113 2.13 39.50 -9.41
C ALA A 113 1.02 39.98 -10.36
N SER A 114 -0.22 39.61 -10.05
CA SER A 114 -1.41 39.86 -10.85
C SER A 114 -2.67 39.54 -10.04
N HIS A 115 -3.86 39.79 -10.57
CA HIS A 115 -5.12 39.42 -9.89
C HIS A 115 -5.57 37.98 -10.16
N GLN A 116 -4.65 37.03 -10.26
CA GLN A 116 -4.97 35.64 -10.61
C GLN A 116 -5.38 34.82 -9.39
N ALA A 117 -6.40 33.98 -9.56
CA ALA A 117 -6.68 32.86 -8.68
C ALA A 117 -6.85 31.58 -9.52
N ASN A 118 -6.37 30.47 -8.96
CA ASN A 118 -6.23 29.18 -9.64
C ASN A 118 -6.67 28.07 -8.71
N ALA A 119 -7.38 27.09 -9.24
CA ALA A 119 -7.76 25.92 -8.46
C ALA A 119 -7.77 24.66 -9.32
N ILE A 120 -7.59 23.53 -8.64
CA ILE A 120 -7.84 22.21 -9.20
C ILE A 120 -8.79 21.48 -8.26
N GLU A 121 -9.72 20.73 -8.85
CA GLU A 121 -10.73 19.99 -8.11
C GLU A 121 -10.76 18.53 -8.54
N TYR A 122 -10.75 17.62 -7.57
CA TYR A 122 -10.81 16.18 -7.77
C TYR A 122 -12.10 15.62 -7.18
N ALA A 123 -12.86 14.89 -7.99
CA ALA A 123 -14.06 14.18 -7.54
C ALA A 123 -13.69 12.75 -7.12
N LEU A 124 -13.94 12.41 -5.86
CA LEU A 124 -13.66 11.10 -5.29
C LEU A 124 -14.96 10.41 -4.89
N ALA A 125 -15.26 9.27 -5.51
CA ALA A 125 -16.26 8.33 -4.99
C ALA A 125 -15.63 7.57 -3.82
N VAL A 126 -16.10 7.82 -2.60
CA VAL A 126 -15.50 7.28 -1.39
C VAL A 126 -15.97 5.85 -1.15
N ASP A 127 -15.03 4.95 -0.91
CA ASP A 127 -15.20 3.55 -0.52
C ASP A 127 -14.27 3.21 0.65
N GLU A 128 -14.29 1.95 1.09
CA GLU A 128 -13.45 1.48 2.20
C GLU A 128 -11.95 1.53 1.87
N ASP A 129 -11.58 1.51 0.59
CA ASP A 129 -10.19 1.47 0.12
C ASP A 129 -9.55 2.87 -0.01
N ASN A 130 -10.36 3.94 -0.05
CA ASN A 130 -9.89 5.33 -0.18
C ASN A 130 -10.42 6.29 0.90
N ALA A 131 -10.99 5.78 1.99
CA ALA A 131 -11.58 6.60 3.04
C ALA A 131 -10.59 7.51 3.81
N LEU A 132 -9.28 7.41 3.54
CA LEU A 132 -8.28 8.40 3.92
C LEU A 132 -7.59 8.99 2.70
N ILE A 133 -7.61 10.30 2.60
CA ILE A 133 -6.80 11.05 1.64
C ILE A 133 -5.60 11.65 2.36
N LEU A 134 -4.42 11.51 1.75
CA LEU A 134 -3.19 12.16 2.19
C LEU A 134 -2.80 13.17 1.10
N LEU A 135 -2.84 14.45 1.43
CA LEU A 135 -2.43 15.53 0.55
C LEU A 135 -1.05 16.04 0.99
N SER A 136 -0.06 15.84 0.13
CA SER A 136 1.22 16.54 0.21
C SER A 136 1.08 17.91 -0.44
N TYR A 137 1.52 18.95 0.25
CA TYR A 137 1.52 20.31 -0.28
C TYR A 137 2.74 21.11 0.18
N ALA A 138 3.18 22.01 -0.71
CA ALA A 138 4.14 23.06 -0.43
C ALA A 138 3.68 24.34 -1.14
N MET A 139 4.18 25.50 -0.72
CA MET A 139 3.76 26.76 -1.32
C MET A 139 4.81 27.86 -1.22
N VAL A 140 4.74 28.79 -2.17
CA VAL A 140 5.56 29.99 -2.23
C VAL A 140 4.63 31.19 -2.42
N PHE A 141 4.86 32.21 -1.60
CA PHE A 141 4.19 33.50 -1.68
C PHE A 141 5.22 34.61 -1.81
N GLN A 142 4.85 35.65 -2.54
CA GLN A 142 5.50 36.93 -2.42
C GLN A 142 4.94 37.68 -1.19
N ASN A 143 5.84 38.06 -0.28
CA ASN A 143 5.54 38.82 0.92
C ASN A 143 5.21 40.27 0.58
N ALA A 144 4.11 40.79 1.13
CA ALA A 144 3.84 42.23 1.27
C ALA A 144 2.86 42.45 2.43
N VAL A 145 2.64 43.70 2.81
CA VAL A 145 1.83 44.04 3.98
C VAL A 145 0.43 44.48 3.53
N HIS A 146 -0.50 43.53 3.53
CA HIS A 146 -1.93 43.77 3.34
C HIS A 146 -2.74 43.21 4.52
N ASP A 147 -4.00 43.64 4.64
CA ASP A 147 -4.94 43.01 5.56
C ASP A 147 -5.07 41.51 5.26
N SER A 148 -5.34 40.70 6.30
CA SER A 148 -5.33 39.24 6.20
C SER A 148 -6.29 38.68 5.13
N SER A 149 -7.42 39.36 4.87
CA SER A 149 -8.37 38.98 3.81
C SER A 149 -7.86 39.29 2.41
N GLN A 150 -6.96 40.27 2.28
CA GLN A 150 -6.47 40.80 1.00
C GLN A 150 -5.18 40.14 0.51
N GLN A 151 -4.50 39.40 1.39
CA GLN A 151 -3.25 38.69 1.15
C GLN A 151 -3.40 37.54 0.15
N ALA A 152 -2.30 37.18 -0.52
CA ALA A 152 -2.21 35.92 -1.24
C ALA A 152 -2.53 34.74 -0.30
N ARG A 153 -3.24 33.74 -0.83
CA ARG A 153 -3.92 32.72 -0.03
C ARG A 153 -3.90 31.36 -0.71
N PHE A 154 -3.63 30.32 0.06
CA PHE A 154 -3.80 28.91 -0.30
C PHE A 154 -4.93 28.30 0.52
N GLU A 155 -5.78 27.50 -0.13
CA GLU A 155 -6.85 26.77 0.55
C GLU A 155 -6.98 25.34 0.04
N ILE A 156 -7.32 24.44 0.97
CA ILE A 156 -7.82 23.11 0.68
C ILE A 156 -9.23 23.01 1.26
N ARG A 157 -10.18 22.57 0.44
CA ARG A 157 -11.59 22.43 0.78
C ARG A 157 -12.08 21.03 0.46
N ILE A 158 -12.78 20.43 1.41
CA ILE A 158 -13.52 19.18 1.25
C ILE A 158 -14.99 19.58 1.16
N GLN A 159 -15.54 19.50 -0.05
CA GLN A 159 -16.81 20.11 -0.41
C GLN A 159 -17.72 19.15 -1.18
N ASP A 160 -19.00 19.52 -1.27
CA ASP A 160 -19.98 18.87 -2.15
C ASP A 160 -19.82 19.33 -3.60
N SER A 161 -20.68 18.80 -4.49
CA SER A 161 -20.71 19.19 -5.91
C SER A 161 -21.13 20.64 -6.18
N LEU A 162 -21.68 21.33 -5.17
CA LEU A 162 -22.12 22.73 -5.25
C LEU A 162 -21.06 23.68 -4.66
N GLY A 163 -19.96 23.17 -4.12
CA GLY A 163 -18.89 23.96 -3.50
C GLY A 163 -19.12 24.29 -2.01
N ASN A 164 -20.15 23.71 -1.38
CA ASN A 164 -20.37 23.87 0.06
C ASN A 164 -19.43 22.94 0.82
N LEU A 165 -18.81 23.45 1.89
CA LEU A 165 -17.99 22.62 2.77
C LEU A 165 -18.82 21.48 3.37
N LEU A 166 -18.27 20.27 3.31
CA LEU A 166 -18.91 19.12 3.95
C LEU A 166 -18.83 19.24 5.47
N ASN A 167 -19.82 18.71 6.19
CA ASN A 167 -19.85 18.74 7.65
C ASN A 167 -18.90 17.69 8.26
N THR A 168 -17.59 17.88 8.06
CA THR A 168 -16.53 17.13 8.72
C THR A 168 -15.62 18.09 9.48
N ALA A 169 -15.09 17.63 10.61
CA ALA A 169 -14.25 18.47 11.46
C ALA A 169 -12.94 18.91 10.77
N CYS A 170 -12.53 18.22 9.69
CA CYS A 170 -11.39 18.57 8.85
C CYS A 170 -11.82 18.83 7.40
N ASN A 171 -12.66 19.86 7.19
CA ASN A 171 -13.19 20.21 5.86
C ASN A 171 -12.49 21.40 5.18
N HIS A 172 -11.75 22.23 5.92
CA HIS A 172 -11.16 23.47 5.40
C HIS A 172 -9.80 23.79 6.03
N TYR A 173 -8.79 24.00 5.18
CA TYR A 173 -7.44 24.39 5.58
C TYR A 173 -7.04 25.66 4.82
N VAL A 174 -6.47 26.63 5.51
CA VAL A 174 -6.13 27.95 4.96
C VAL A 174 -4.73 28.35 5.37
N VAL A 175 -3.97 28.88 4.42
CA VAL A 175 -2.70 29.58 4.67
C VAL A 175 -2.72 30.89 3.90
N ILE A 176 -2.35 31.98 4.56
CA ILE A 176 -2.15 33.29 3.93
C ILE A 176 -0.66 33.65 3.98
N ALA A 177 -0.23 34.59 3.12
CA ALA A 177 1.14 35.09 3.05
C ALA A 177 1.56 35.92 4.29
N ASP A 178 1.59 35.31 5.47
CA ASP A 178 1.95 35.98 6.72
C ASP A 178 3.39 35.69 7.13
N LYS A 179 4.26 36.70 7.11
CA LYS A 179 5.66 36.59 7.55
C LYS A 179 5.82 36.16 9.01
N ASN A 180 4.78 36.32 9.84
CA ASN A 180 4.80 35.93 11.25
C ASN A 180 4.39 34.47 11.47
N ASN A 181 3.89 33.78 10.44
CA ASN A 181 3.58 32.38 10.54
C ASN A 181 4.88 31.55 10.61
N PRO A 182 5.13 30.82 11.71
CA PRO A 182 6.39 30.11 11.94
C PRO A 182 6.62 28.93 10.99
N ASP A 183 5.60 28.49 10.24
CA ASP A 183 5.74 27.45 9.22
C ASP A 183 6.45 27.98 7.95
N PHE A 184 6.61 29.30 7.78
CA PHE A 184 7.29 29.89 6.62
C PHE A 184 8.79 30.09 6.84
N LYS A 185 9.54 29.73 5.80
CA LYS A 185 10.92 30.11 5.58
C LYS A 185 10.95 31.39 4.77
N GLN A 186 11.88 32.29 5.09
CA GLN A 186 12.05 33.56 4.38
C GLN A 186 13.25 33.49 3.44
N CYS A 187 13.04 33.83 2.17
CA CYS A 187 14.09 33.98 1.17
C CYS A 187 14.16 35.45 0.72
N GLY A 188 15.29 36.10 1.00
CA GLY A 188 15.41 37.55 0.82
C GLY A 188 14.42 38.33 1.70
N SER A 189 13.96 39.48 1.23
CA SER A 189 12.96 40.31 1.93
C SER A 189 11.51 39.96 1.55
N ASP A 190 11.32 39.32 0.40
CA ASP A 190 10.05 39.35 -0.31
C ASP A 190 9.47 37.96 -0.63
N ILE A 191 10.13 36.86 -0.25
CA ILE A 191 9.60 35.51 -0.50
C ILE A 191 9.37 34.77 0.82
N LEU A 192 8.16 34.24 0.98
CA LEU A 192 7.77 33.30 2.04
C LEU A 192 7.50 31.95 1.39
N TRP A 193 8.11 30.88 1.90
CA TRP A 193 7.83 29.55 1.39
C TRP A 193 7.72 28.52 2.50
N LYS A 194 6.76 27.61 2.34
CA LYS A 194 6.52 26.51 3.25
C LYS A 194 6.94 25.23 2.55
N ASP A 195 7.75 24.46 3.26
CA ASP A 195 8.21 23.15 2.78
C ASP A 195 7.08 22.12 2.74
N TRP A 196 7.33 21.01 2.05
CA TRP A 196 6.38 19.92 1.92
C TRP A 196 5.85 19.46 3.28
N SER A 197 4.53 19.43 3.38
CA SER A 197 3.78 18.94 4.53
C SER A 197 2.70 17.99 4.04
N ILE A 198 2.42 16.94 4.82
CA ILE A 198 1.35 15.98 4.53
C ILE A 198 0.17 16.26 5.45
N MET A 199 -1.04 16.21 4.90
CA MET A 199 -2.28 16.33 5.64
C MET A 199 -3.21 15.16 5.33
N GLY A 200 -3.65 14.47 6.39
CA GLY A 200 -4.65 13.44 6.34
C GLY A 200 -6.07 13.99 6.49
N VAL A 201 -6.97 13.54 5.62
CA VAL A 201 -8.39 13.87 5.65
C VAL A 201 -9.18 12.57 5.78
N ASN A 202 -9.82 12.38 6.93
CA ASN A 202 -10.70 11.26 7.20
C ASN A 202 -12.06 11.45 6.52
N LEU A 203 -12.40 10.53 5.62
CA LEU A 203 -13.63 10.50 4.84
C LEU A 203 -14.55 9.34 5.20
N ASN A 204 -14.31 8.61 6.30
CA ASN A 204 -15.13 7.44 6.69
C ASN A 204 -16.65 7.75 6.71
N SER A 205 -17.05 8.93 7.17
CA SER A 205 -18.46 9.33 7.21
C SER A 205 -19.09 9.58 5.83
N TYR A 206 -18.30 9.51 4.76
CA TYR A 206 -18.70 9.76 3.38
C TYR A 206 -18.58 8.54 2.48
N ILE A 207 -18.26 7.35 3.01
CA ILE A 207 -18.31 6.10 2.24
C ILE A 207 -19.68 5.96 1.55
N GLY A 208 -19.65 5.68 0.25
CA GLY A 208 -20.82 5.63 -0.63
C GLY A 208 -21.25 6.98 -1.20
N GLN A 209 -20.56 8.08 -0.90
CA GLN A 209 -20.81 9.41 -1.45
C GLN A 209 -19.64 9.88 -2.33
N THR A 210 -19.90 10.88 -3.16
CA THR A 210 -18.85 11.59 -3.91
C THR A 210 -18.46 12.87 -3.17
N VAL A 211 -17.19 13.02 -2.84
CA VAL A 211 -16.62 14.23 -2.25
C VAL A 211 -15.75 14.96 -3.26
N TYR A 212 -15.65 16.29 -3.15
CA TYR A 212 -14.82 17.12 -4.01
C TYR A 212 -13.70 17.73 -3.20
N ILE A 213 -12.45 17.46 -3.62
CA ILE A 213 -11.24 18.01 -3.01
C ILE A 213 -10.82 19.19 -3.88
N SER A 214 -11.07 20.41 -3.41
CA SER A 214 -10.68 21.63 -4.11
C SER A 214 -9.43 22.21 -3.47
N ILE A 215 -8.40 22.40 -4.28
CA ILE A 215 -7.13 23.01 -3.89
C ILE A 215 -7.00 24.30 -4.68
N SER A 216 -6.87 25.43 -3.99
CA SER A 216 -6.82 26.73 -4.63
C SER A 216 -5.68 27.60 -4.11
N ILE A 217 -5.17 28.46 -4.99
CA ILE A 217 -4.26 29.53 -4.64
C ILE A 217 -4.67 30.83 -5.34
N ALA A 218 -4.64 31.92 -4.59
CA ALA A 218 -5.01 33.25 -5.05
C ALA A 218 -3.87 34.23 -4.75
N ASN A 219 -3.63 35.13 -5.70
CA ASN A 219 -2.79 36.31 -5.52
C ASN A 219 -3.50 37.36 -4.64
N SER A 220 -2.81 38.44 -4.28
CA SER A 220 -3.44 39.51 -3.50
C SER A 220 -4.60 40.17 -4.23
N THR A 221 -5.49 40.82 -3.49
CA THR A 221 -6.57 41.65 -4.07
C THR A 221 -6.03 42.86 -4.84
N TYR A 222 -4.83 43.35 -4.50
CA TYR A 222 -4.17 44.46 -5.20
C TYR A 222 -3.33 44.02 -6.40
N GLY A 223 -3.13 42.71 -6.59
CA GLY A 223 -2.41 42.15 -7.73
C GLY A 223 -0.90 42.41 -7.71
N ASP A 224 -0.36 42.81 -6.56
CA ASP A 224 1.05 43.13 -6.32
C ASP A 224 1.82 41.99 -5.64
N GLN A 225 1.13 40.93 -5.19
CA GLN A 225 1.72 39.71 -4.65
C GLN A 225 1.28 38.51 -5.46
N PHE A 226 2.19 37.57 -5.70
CA PHE A 226 1.85 36.26 -6.27
C PHE A 226 1.84 35.13 -5.24
N GLY A 227 1.17 34.04 -5.60
CA GLY A 227 1.26 32.77 -4.90
C GLY A 227 1.19 31.59 -5.88
N TYR A 228 1.98 30.57 -5.61
CA TYR A 228 1.84 29.26 -6.24
C TYR A 228 2.14 28.13 -5.26
N ALA A 229 1.53 26.98 -5.49
CA ALA A 229 1.58 25.83 -4.61
C ALA A 229 1.83 24.56 -5.40
N TYR A 230 2.58 23.64 -4.79
CA TYR A 230 2.84 22.30 -5.30
C TYR A 230 1.98 21.33 -4.51
N VAL A 231 1.30 20.41 -5.21
CA VAL A 231 0.41 19.43 -4.58
C VAL A 231 0.50 18.06 -5.24
N ALA A 232 0.44 17.02 -4.42
CA ALA A 232 0.27 15.64 -4.84
C ALA A 232 -0.56 14.91 -3.78
N GLY A 233 -1.48 14.05 -4.20
CA GLY A 233 -2.31 13.29 -3.27
C GLY A 233 -2.15 11.79 -3.44
N GLN A 234 -2.37 11.05 -2.37
CA GLN A 234 -2.55 9.61 -2.37
C GLN A 234 -3.75 9.27 -1.48
N CYS A 235 -4.24 8.04 -1.59
CA CYS A 235 -5.30 7.57 -0.72
C CYS A 235 -5.11 6.13 -0.33
N MET A 236 -5.77 5.77 0.76
CA MET A 236 -5.67 4.46 1.37
C MET A 236 -6.86 4.23 2.30
N PRO A 237 -7.06 2.99 2.78
CA PRO A 237 -8.04 2.73 3.83
C PRO A 237 -7.72 3.55 5.09
N MET A 238 -8.76 4.08 5.73
CA MET A 238 -8.67 4.71 7.05
C MET A 238 -8.68 3.62 8.13
N ALA A 239 -7.59 2.86 8.23
CA ALA A 239 -7.49 1.68 9.08
C ALA A 239 -6.12 1.54 9.75
N ILE A 240 -6.10 0.86 10.90
CA ILE A 240 -4.85 0.49 11.58
C ILE A 240 -4.30 -0.77 10.90
N LYS A 241 -3.01 -0.75 10.53
CA LYS A 241 -2.30 -1.97 10.11
C LYS A 241 -1.63 -2.61 11.31
N VAL A 242 -1.73 -3.93 11.44
CA VAL A 242 -1.14 -4.69 12.53
C VAL A 242 -0.35 -5.86 11.99
N ASP A 243 0.92 -5.96 12.42
CA ASP A 243 1.77 -7.13 12.24
C ASP A 243 1.85 -7.85 13.59
N PHE A 244 1.22 -9.02 13.70
CA PHE A 244 1.13 -9.78 14.94
C PHE A 244 0.86 -11.27 14.72
N CYS A 245 1.74 -12.11 15.29
CA CYS A 245 1.62 -13.57 15.28
C CYS A 245 1.71 -14.10 16.71
N CYS A 246 0.63 -14.66 17.22
CA CYS A 246 0.56 -15.13 18.61
C CYS A 246 0.75 -16.64 18.76
N TYR A 247 0.61 -17.43 17.68
CA TYR A 247 0.80 -18.88 17.76
C TYR A 247 2.28 -19.23 17.95
N ARG A 248 2.58 -20.11 18.92
CA ARG A 248 3.93 -20.61 19.27
C ARG A 248 5.01 -19.54 19.48
N THR A 249 4.62 -18.31 19.82
CA THR A 249 5.57 -17.23 20.09
C THR A 249 5.63 -16.97 21.60
N PRO A 250 6.77 -17.23 22.29
CA PRO A 250 6.87 -17.15 23.75
C PRO A 250 6.66 -15.73 24.31
N SER A 251 6.88 -14.70 23.49
CA SER A 251 6.68 -13.29 23.83
C SER A 251 6.26 -12.52 22.56
N PRO A 252 4.98 -12.59 22.15
CA PRO A 252 4.58 -12.01 20.89
C PRO A 252 4.55 -10.48 21.03
N VAL A 253 5.08 -9.80 20.01
CA VAL A 253 5.08 -8.33 19.90
C VAL A 253 4.09 -7.97 18.81
N ALA A 254 3.06 -7.21 19.15
CA ALA A 254 2.17 -6.62 18.14
C ALA A 254 2.72 -5.28 17.70
N ARG A 255 2.92 -5.11 16.39
CA ARG A 255 3.35 -3.85 15.79
C ARG A 255 2.15 -3.19 15.13
N PHE A 256 1.80 -2.01 15.64
CA PHE A 256 0.69 -1.22 15.12
C PHE A 256 1.24 -0.07 14.30
N ASP A 257 0.59 0.19 13.16
CA ASP A 257 0.88 1.29 12.27
C ASP A 257 -0.43 2.06 12.02
N ALA A 258 -0.57 3.21 12.67
CA ALA A 258 -1.66 4.14 12.37
C ALA A 258 -1.42 4.83 11.02
N PRO A 259 -2.47 5.24 10.30
CA PRO A 259 -2.31 6.01 9.09
C PRO A 259 -1.50 7.30 9.31
N GLU A 260 -0.72 7.71 8.31
CA GLU A 260 0.02 8.96 8.35
C GLU A 260 -0.87 10.20 8.09
N GLY A 261 -0.28 11.39 8.02
CA GLY A 261 -1.00 12.64 7.74
C GLY A 261 -1.55 13.38 8.96
N PHE A 262 -1.30 12.87 10.16
CA PHE A 262 -1.66 13.50 11.43
C PHE A 262 -0.41 14.01 12.17
N ILE A 263 -0.57 15.10 12.92
CA ILE A 263 0.53 15.78 13.62
C ILE A 263 0.77 15.24 15.04
N ALA A 264 -0.17 14.48 15.60
CA ALA A 264 0.00 13.80 16.88
C ALA A 264 -0.83 12.52 16.95
N TYR A 265 -0.32 11.53 17.70
CA TYR A 265 -0.94 10.23 17.92
C TYR A 265 -0.99 9.95 19.42
N GLU A 266 -2.03 9.27 19.87
CA GLU A 266 -2.11 8.74 21.24
C GLU A 266 -2.83 7.40 21.23
N TRP A 267 -2.09 6.35 21.57
CA TRP A 267 -2.61 4.98 21.65
C TRP A 267 -3.04 4.68 23.08
N ARG A 268 -4.20 4.02 23.21
CA ARG A 268 -4.77 3.58 24.48
C ARG A 268 -5.22 2.13 24.42
N ASP A 269 -5.11 1.43 25.54
CA ASP A 269 -5.75 0.12 25.75
C ASP A 269 -7.23 0.28 26.14
N SER A 270 -7.91 -0.85 26.36
CA SER A 270 -9.32 -0.90 26.79
C SER A 270 -9.60 -0.25 28.15
N GLU A 271 -8.59 -0.21 29.02
CA GLU A 271 -8.63 0.38 30.35
C GLU A 271 -8.36 1.90 30.30
N GLY A 272 -7.97 2.43 29.14
CA GLY A 272 -7.67 3.84 28.92
C GLY A 272 -6.23 4.24 29.23
N ASN A 273 -5.33 3.30 29.51
CA ASN A 273 -3.90 3.58 29.74
C ASN A 273 -3.23 3.98 28.42
N ILE A 274 -2.28 4.92 28.47
CA ILE A 274 -1.53 5.35 27.30
C ILE A 274 -0.44 4.32 26.97
N MET A 275 -0.51 3.76 25.77
CA MET A 275 0.45 2.76 25.26
C MET A 275 1.60 3.39 24.46
N GLY A 276 1.39 4.59 23.93
CA GLY A 276 2.40 5.32 23.17
C GLY A 276 1.84 6.55 22.47
N LYS A 277 2.73 7.41 21.96
CA LYS A 277 2.38 8.66 21.26
C LYS A 277 2.97 8.80 19.86
N ASN A 278 3.61 7.74 19.37
CA ASN A 278 4.14 7.67 18.01
C ASN A 278 3.07 7.10 17.07
N GLN A 279 3.16 7.42 15.77
CA GLN A 279 2.33 6.82 14.72
C GLN A 279 2.40 5.28 14.78
N LYS A 280 3.62 4.75 14.91
CA LYS A 280 3.89 3.32 15.01
C LYS A 280 4.29 2.97 16.43
N ILE A 281 3.70 1.92 16.98
CA ILE A 281 4.03 1.42 18.31
C ILE A 281 4.23 -0.09 18.29
N SER A 282 4.96 -0.60 19.27
CA SER A 282 5.13 -2.02 19.51
C SER A 282 4.66 -2.33 20.93
N ILE A 283 3.69 -3.24 21.06
CA ILE A 283 3.13 -3.64 22.35
C ILE A 283 3.52 -5.09 22.62
N LEU A 284 4.10 -5.33 23.79
CA LEU A 284 4.50 -6.66 24.26
C LEU A 284 3.30 -7.41 24.86
N ALA A 285 3.27 -8.72 24.66
CA ALA A 285 2.35 -9.63 25.35
C ALA A 285 0.86 -9.28 25.17
N THR A 286 0.50 -8.76 23.99
CA THR A 286 -0.90 -8.55 23.62
C THR A 286 -1.64 -9.90 23.58
N ARG A 287 -2.92 -9.89 23.94
CA ARG A 287 -3.77 -11.08 24.00
C ARG A 287 -4.84 -11.01 22.92
N HIS A 288 -5.29 -12.18 22.46
CA HIS A 288 -6.47 -12.25 21.60
C HIS A 288 -7.67 -11.55 22.26
N GLY A 289 -8.38 -10.72 21.48
CA GLY A 289 -9.52 -9.93 21.94
C GLY A 289 -9.15 -8.60 22.63
N ALA A 290 -7.85 -8.30 22.82
CA ALA A 290 -7.45 -7.00 23.35
C ALA A 290 -7.74 -5.91 22.31
N VAL A 291 -8.34 -4.79 22.75
CA VAL A 291 -8.66 -3.65 21.89
C VAL A 291 -7.68 -2.52 22.15
N TYR A 292 -7.12 -1.97 21.07
CA TYR A 292 -6.29 -0.77 21.12
C TYR A 292 -6.93 0.32 20.28
N THR A 293 -6.95 1.53 20.83
CA THR A 293 -7.54 2.71 20.18
C THR A 293 -6.47 3.77 19.98
N VAL A 294 -6.44 4.40 18.80
CA VAL A 294 -5.57 5.54 18.51
C VAL A 294 -6.39 6.78 18.26
N HIS A 295 -6.03 7.87 18.95
CA HIS A 295 -6.50 9.22 18.65
C HIS A 295 -5.45 9.95 17.83
N MET A 296 -5.87 10.56 16.73
CA MET A 296 -4.99 11.19 15.75
C MET A 296 -5.42 12.63 15.51
N LEU A 297 -4.52 13.59 15.80
CA LEU A 297 -4.79 15.02 15.63
C LEU A 297 -4.33 15.48 14.25
N SER A 298 -5.24 16.04 13.46
CA SER A 298 -4.92 16.64 12.17
C SER A 298 -4.32 18.03 12.33
N LYS A 299 -3.54 18.48 11.33
CA LYS A 299 -3.03 19.86 11.24
C LYS A 299 -4.17 20.89 11.21
N MET A 300 -5.38 20.49 10.80
CA MET A 300 -6.58 21.33 10.80
C MET A 300 -7.24 21.44 12.18
N GLY A 301 -6.72 20.74 13.19
CA GLY A 301 -7.20 20.82 14.58
C GLY A 301 -8.28 19.81 14.95
N CYS A 302 -8.72 18.94 14.03
CA CYS A 302 -9.69 17.89 14.33
C CYS A 302 -9.03 16.58 14.78
N THR A 303 -9.74 15.78 15.57
CA THR A 303 -9.28 14.46 16.03
C THR A 303 -10.05 13.34 15.35
N SER A 304 -9.34 12.37 14.78
CA SER A 304 -9.89 11.10 14.31
C SER A 304 -9.57 9.97 15.28
N THR A 305 -10.43 8.97 15.37
CA THR A 305 -10.25 7.81 16.25
C THR A 305 -10.38 6.52 15.45
N LEU A 306 -9.45 5.60 15.65
CA LEU A 306 -9.54 4.22 15.13
C LEU A 306 -9.34 3.24 16.27
N SER A 307 -10.00 2.09 16.18
CA SER A 307 -9.83 0.99 17.13
C SER A 307 -9.53 -0.30 16.37
N TYR A 308 -8.70 -1.15 16.97
CA TYR A 308 -8.35 -2.45 16.44
C TYR A 308 -8.42 -3.50 17.55
N GLU A 309 -9.13 -4.60 17.29
CA GLU A 309 -9.16 -5.77 18.16
C GLU A 309 -8.13 -6.79 17.69
N ILE A 310 -7.27 -7.25 18.61
CA ILE A 310 -6.24 -8.25 18.32
C ILE A 310 -6.90 -9.59 17.96
N VAL A 311 -6.77 -9.95 16.69
CA VAL A 311 -7.14 -11.27 16.18
C VAL A 311 -5.88 -12.13 16.05
N CYS A 312 -5.93 -13.30 16.65
CA CYS A 312 -4.83 -14.26 16.67
C CYS A 312 -4.90 -15.16 15.44
N ASP A 313 -3.87 -15.10 14.58
CA ASP A 313 -3.73 -16.04 13.46
C ASP A 313 -3.03 -17.33 13.94
N SER A 314 -3.66 -18.47 13.69
CA SER A 314 -3.12 -19.81 13.89
C SER A 314 -2.62 -20.38 12.56
N THR A 315 -1.46 -19.92 12.12
CA THR A 315 -0.75 -20.49 10.98
C THR A 315 0.03 -21.74 11.43
N VAL A 316 -0.28 -22.87 10.82
CA VAL A 316 0.32 -24.18 11.09
C VAL A 316 0.84 -24.78 9.79
N SER A 317 2.13 -25.10 9.77
CA SER A 317 2.75 -25.88 8.72
C SER A 317 2.59 -27.36 9.02
N ASP A 318 2.14 -28.13 8.03
CA ASP A 318 2.12 -29.58 8.11
C ASP A 318 2.29 -30.19 6.71
N PHE A 319 2.79 -31.42 6.65
CA PHE A 319 2.93 -32.15 5.39
C PHE A 319 3.02 -33.66 5.59
N ALA A 320 2.58 -34.39 4.56
CA ALA A 320 2.81 -35.81 4.43
C ALA A 320 4.12 -36.09 3.67
N CYS A 321 4.91 -37.03 4.20
CA CYS A 321 6.03 -37.66 3.53
C CYS A 321 5.75 -39.17 3.48
N ASP A 322 5.77 -39.78 2.30
CA ASP A 322 5.47 -41.21 2.12
C ASP A 322 6.50 -42.14 2.80
N SER A 323 7.62 -41.60 3.28
CA SER A 323 8.58 -42.33 4.10
C SER A 323 9.42 -41.43 4.98
N THR A 324 9.27 -41.63 6.29
CA THR A 324 9.91 -40.81 7.32
C THR A 324 11.13 -41.47 7.96
N THR A 325 11.51 -42.69 7.56
CA THR A 325 12.53 -43.47 8.27
C THR A 325 13.62 -44.08 7.38
N TYR A 326 13.30 -44.87 6.34
CA TYR A 326 14.30 -45.66 5.59
C TYR A 326 13.97 -45.81 4.08
N LYS A 327 14.80 -45.25 3.18
CA LYS A 327 14.67 -45.40 1.71
C LYS A 327 16.04 -45.69 1.07
N CYS A 328 16.11 -46.67 0.16
CA CYS A 328 17.36 -47.08 -0.51
C CYS A 328 17.70 -46.14 -1.68
N TYR A 329 18.92 -45.63 -1.79
CA TYR A 329 19.37 -44.88 -2.96
C TYR A 329 19.53 -45.80 -4.19
N PRO A 330 19.07 -45.40 -5.41
CA PRO A 330 18.26 -44.22 -5.70
C PRO A 330 16.77 -44.49 -5.49
N THR A 331 16.13 -43.74 -4.60
CA THR A 331 14.67 -43.73 -4.40
C THR A 331 14.16 -42.31 -4.29
N LYS A 332 12.82 -42.22 -4.36
CA LYS A 332 12.08 -40.99 -4.23
C LYS A 332 11.26 -40.97 -2.95
N VAL A 333 10.98 -39.77 -2.49
CA VAL A 333 9.89 -39.49 -1.54
C VAL A 333 8.84 -38.62 -2.20
N VAL A 334 7.58 -38.86 -1.87
CA VAL A 334 6.44 -38.03 -2.24
C VAL A 334 6.15 -37.09 -1.09
N LEU A 335 6.16 -35.80 -1.37
CA LEU A 335 5.90 -34.74 -0.41
C LEU A 335 4.59 -34.06 -0.76
N THR A 336 3.67 -33.96 0.19
CA THR A 336 2.37 -33.30 0.03
C THR A 336 2.17 -32.26 1.13
N ALA A 337 2.04 -30.99 0.76
CA ALA A 337 1.80 -29.91 1.69
C ALA A 337 0.37 -29.97 2.22
N LEU A 338 0.21 -29.90 3.55
CA LEU A 338 -1.08 -29.92 4.25
C LEU A 338 -1.21 -28.73 5.23
N PRO A 339 -0.85 -27.48 4.84
CA PRO A 339 -0.88 -26.36 5.77
C PRO A 339 -2.30 -25.91 6.11
N TYR A 340 -2.41 -25.20 7.22
CA TYR A 340 -3.66 -24.63 7.70
C TYR A 340 -3.39 -23.25 8.32
N SER A 341 -4.25 -22.27 8.04
CA SER A 341 -4.27 -20.98 8.73
C SER A 341 -5.72 -20.56 9.00
N ARG A 342 -5.93 -19.90 10.13
CA ARG A 342 -7.18 -19.20 10.48
C ARG A 342 -6.89 -18.00 11.37
N PRO A 343 -7.61 -16.87 11.20
CA PRO A 343 -8.73 -16.71 10.26
C PRO A 343 -8.32 -16.40 8.82
N THR A 344 -7.05 -16.06 8.58
CA THR A 344 -6.59 -15.69 7.24
C THR A 344 -6.24 -16.92 6.40
N GLN A 345 -5.98 -16.71 5.11
CA GLN A 345 -5.61 -17.79 4.19
C GLN A 345 -4.08 -17.91 4.07
N ILE A 346 -3.62 -19.07 3.59
CA ILE A 346 -2.22 -19.27 3.22
C ILE A 346 -1.95 -18.55 1.89
N THR A 347 -0.99 -17.63 1.87
CA THR A 347 -0.61 -16.89 0.66
C THR A 347 0.42 -17.65 -0.18
N TYR A 348 1.43 -18.22 0.48
CA TYR A 348 2.45 -19.02 -0.19
C TYR A 348 3.17 -19.96 0.79
N TRP A 349 3.83 -20.97 0.23
CA TRP A 349 4.73 -21.85 0.95
C TRP A 349 5.98 -22.13 0.14
N ILE A 350 7.00 -22.68 0.80
CA ILE A 350 8.23 -23.09 0.18
C ILE A 350 8.79 -24.33 0.84
N TRP A 351 9.18 -25.29 0.00
CA TRP A 351 9.94 -26.46 0.39
C TRP A 351 11.42 -26.16 0.31
N ARG A 352 12.19 -26.59 1.33
CA ARG A 352 13.65 -26.55 1.31
C ARG A 352 14.20 -27.89 1.76
N ILE A 353 15.01 -28.52 0.92
CA ILE A 353 15.66 -29.80 1.22
C ILE A 353 17.17 -29.58 1.31
N PHE A 354 17.78 -30.10 2.37
CA PHE A 354 19.21 -30.00 2.63
C PHE A 354 19.75 -31.35 3.07
N LYS A 355 20.90 -31.72 2.53
CA LYS A 355 21.73 -32.77 3.11
C LYS A 355 22.42 -32.25 4.38
N THR A 356 22.17 -32.91 5.52
CA THR A 356 22.60 -32.40 6.84
C THR A 356 24.11 -32.39 7.03
N SER A 357 24.85 -33.22 6.28
CA SER A 357 26.32 -33.26 6.34
C SER A 357 27.00 -32.04 5.72
N GLU A 358 26.28 -31.27 4.90
CA GLU A 358 26.87 -30.19 4.08
C GLU A 358 26.37 -28.78 4.47
N ASN A 359 25.36 -28.70 5.33
CA ASN A 359 24.87 -27.54 6.11
C ASN A 359 24.88 -26.12 5.49
N GLN A 360 25.01 -25.93 4.16
CA GLN A 360 25.23 -24.58 3.61
C GLN A 360 24.42 -24.17 2.37
N LYS A 361 23.72 -25.06 1.67
CA LYS A 361 22.75 -24.66 0.62
C LYS A 361 21.59 -25.63 0.51
N ALA A 362 20.39 -25.10 0.26
CA ALA A 362 19.25 -25.92 -0.14
C ALA A 362 19.57 -26.55 -1.50
N GLU A 363 19.55 -27.87 -1.58
CA GLU A 363 19.78 -28.58 -2.84
C GLU A 363 18.50 -28.62 -3.68
N HIS A 364 17.35 -28.41 -3.06
CA HIS A 364 16.07 -28.31 -3.73
C HIS A 364 15.16 -27.26 -3.11
N LEU A 365 14.47 -26.53 -3.98
CA LEU A 365 13.48 -25.51 -3.66
C LEU A 365 12.25 -25.74 -4.56
N SER A 366 11.08 -25.89 -3.96
CA SER A 366 9.82 -26.01 -4.69
C SER A 366 8.70 -25.21 -4.01
N ARG A 367 7.72 -24.80 -4.80
CA ARG A 367 6.46 -24.20 -4.34
C ARG A 367 5.25 -25.10 -4.65
N ASP A 368 5.49 -26.30 -5.16
CA ASP A 368 4.43 -27.23 -5.53
C ASP A 368 3.71 -27.73 -4.27
N SER A 369 2.40 -27.92 -4.37
CA SER A 369 1.60 -28.53 -3.30
C SER A 369 1.92 -30.00 -3.12
N ILE A 370 2.36 -30.67 -4.19
CA ILE A 370 2.76 -32.08 -4.20
C ILE A 370 3.87 -32.30 -5.22
N PHE A 371 4.92 -33.03 -4.86
CA PHE A 371 5.98 -33.42 -5.79
C PHE A 371 6.76 -34.65 -5.31
N GLU A 372 7.49 -35.28 -6.22
CA GLU A 372 8.45 -36.32 -5.90
C GLU A 372 9.87 -35.73 -5.83
N TYR A 373 10.59 -36.02 -4.76
CA TYR A 373 12.01 -35.67 -4.63
C TYR A 373 12.87 -36.93 -4.72
N THR A 374 13.88 -36.90 -5.60
CA THR A 374 14.88 -37.99 -5.73
C THR A 374 16.12 -37.62 -4.95
N PHE A 375 16.53 -38.47 -3.99
CA PHE A 375 17.78 -38.29 -3.26
C PHE A 375 18.97 -38.34 -4.21
N GLN A 376 19.93 -37.43 -4.07
CA GLN A 376 21.09 -37.33 -4.96
C GLN A 376 22.20 -38.31 -4.57
N ASP A 377 22.29 -38.68 -3.30
CA ASP A 377 23.19 -39.69 -2.78
C ASP A 377 22.66 -40.31 -1.47
N THR A 378 23.53 -41.01 -0.75
CA THR A 378 23.26 -41.58 0.56
C THR A 378 23.58 -40.57 1.66
N GLY A 379 22.72 -40.44 2.65
CA GLY A 379 22.89 -39.43 3.69
C GLY A 379 21.57 -39.01 4.33
N TYR A 380 21.67 -38.19 5.37
CA TYR A 380 20.51 -37.62 6.04
C TYR A 380 20.09 -36.35 5.31
N TYR A 381 18.80 -36.31 4.96
CA TYR A 381 18.15 -35.19 4.30
C TYR A 381 17.15 -34.56 5.25
N LYS A 382 17.32 -33.27 5.54
CA LYS A 382 16.35 -32.46 6.27
C LYS A 382 15.43 -31.78 5.27
N ILE A 383 14.14 -32.07 5.37
CA ILE A 383 13.08 -31.49 4.54
C ILE A 383 12.33 -30.49 5.41
N LEU A 384 12.24 -29.24 4.96
CA LEU A 384 11.48 -28.17 5.58
C LEU A 384 10.32 -27.76 4.66
N LEU A 385 9.14 -27.58 5.24
CA LEU A 385 8.05 -26.82 4.64
C LEU A 385 7.87 -25.56 5.47
N THR A 386 8.04 -24.38 4.87
CA THR A 386 7.69 -23.10 5.51
C THR A 386 6.47 -22.54 4.82
N VAL A 387 5.44 -22.18 5.58
CA VAL A 387 4.18 -21.61 5.08
C VAL A 387 3.98 -20.20 5.61
N TYR A 388 3.32 -19.35 4.82
CA TYR A 388 3.08 -17.94 5.13
C TYR A 388 1.59 -17.61 4.91
N ALA A 389 0.97 -16.96 5.88
CA ALA A 389 -0.42 -16.51 5.82
C ALA A 389 -0.54 -15.05 5.35
N GLU A 390 -1.75 -14.61 5.02
CA GLU A 390 -2.03 -13.22 4.61
C GLU A 390 -1.71 -12.21 5.72
N SER A 391 -1.86 -12.63 6.98
CA SER A 391 -1.46 -11.86 8.17
C SER A 391 0.06 -11.63 8.28
N GLY A 392 0.86 -12.29 7.45
CA GLY A 392 2.33 -12.28 7.54
C GLY A 392 2.89 -13.36 8.47
N CYS A 393 2.04 -14.11 9.18
CA CYS A 393 2.48 -15.19 10.05
C CYS A 393 3.06 -16.37 9.28
N ALA A 394 4.08 -16.98 9.86
CA ALA A 394 4.77 -18.11 9.26
C ALA A 394 4.98 -19.23 10.27
N ASP A 395 4.91 -20.45 9.78
CA ASP A 395 5.26 -21.65 10.54
C ASP A 395 6.13 -22.58 9.68
N THR A 396 6.90 -23.44 10.32
CA THR A 396 7.78 -24.39 9.62
C THR A 396 7.69 -25.79 10.22
N ALA A 397 7.29 -26.75 9.38
CA ALA A 397 7.37 -28.16 9.69
C ALA A 397 8.66 -28.76 9.13
N SER A 398 9.16 -29.82 9.78
CA SER A 398 10.37 -30.51 9.32
C SER A 398 10.32 -32.01 9.55
N VAL A 399 10.93 -32.77 8.63
CA VAL A 399 11.25 -34.19 8.81
C VAL A 399 12.69 -34.45 8.39
N ILE A 400 13.31 -35.47 8.97
CA ILE A 400 14.62 -35.98 8.55
C ILE A 400 14.40 -37.36 7.93
N VAL A 401 14.88 -37.57 6.72
CA VAL A 401 14.84 -38.86 6.01
C VAL A 401 16.28 -39.32 5.77
N TYR A 402 16.57 -40.58 6.04
CA TYR A 402 17.89 -41.16 5.75
C TYR A 402 17.84 -42.00 4.46
N SER A 403 18.65 -41.60 3.47
CA SER A 403 18.85 -42.28 2.19
C SER A 403 20.00 -43.28 2.34
N TYR A 404 19.69 -44.58 2.31
CA TYR A 404 20.66 -45.66 2.52
C TYR A 404 21.38 -46.04 1.24
N PRO A 405 22.63 -46.54 1.30
CA PRO A 405 23.19 -47.25 0.17
C PRO A 405 22.31 -48.44 -0.21
N SER A 406 22.10 -48.64 -1.52
CA SER A 406 21.60 -49.94 -2.01
C SER A 406 22.57 -51.01 -1.55
N TYR A 407 22.15 -51.90 -0.64
CA TYR A 407 22.81 -53.19 -0.50
C TYR A 407 22.78 -53.86 -1.87
N GLY A 408 23.89 -54.48 -2.26
CA GLY A 408 24.01 -55.13 -3.57
C GLY A 408 22.89 -56.15 -3.79
N LYS A 409 22.68 -56.58 -5.04
CA LYS A 409 21.75 -57.67 -5.34
C LYS A 409 21.99 -58.82 -4.36
N VAL A 410 20.98 -59.18 -3.57
CA VAL A 410 21.00 -60.42 -2.81
C VAL A 410 20.98 -61.54 -3.84
N ASN A 411 22.12 -62.21 -3.99
CA ASN A 411 22.20 -63.41 -4.82
C ASN A 411 21.64 -64.56 -3.99
N ILE A 412 20.46 -65.01 -4.39
CA ILE A 412 19.86 -66.24 -3.89
C ILE A 412 20.29 -67.35 -4.83
N THR A 413 21.13 -68.25 -4.33
CA THR A 413 21.51 -69.47 -5.03
C THR A 413 20.68 -70.61 -4.44
N ALA A 414 19.79 -71.16 -5.25
CA ALA A 414 18.99 -72.34 -4.92
C ALA A 414 19.20 -73.42 -5.99
N PRO A 415 19.07 -74.71 -5.66
CA PRO A 415 19.05 -75.78 -6.65
C PRO A 415 17.87 -75.61 -7.62
N ASP A 416 18.07 -76.00 -8.88
CA ASP A 416 17.06 -75.87 -9.95
C ASP A 416 15.81 -76.78 -9.74
N GLU A 417 15.92 -77.76 -8.83
CA GLU A 417 14.85 -78.71 -8.52
C GLU A 417 14.82 -79.01 -7.02
N ILE A 418 13.66 -78.86 -6.39
CA ILE A 418 13.45 -79.13 -4.95
C ILE A 418 12.45 -80.28 -4.83
N CYS A 419 12.93 -81.41 -4.31
CA CYS A 419 12.11 -82.60 -4.13
C CYS A 419 11.28 -82.53 -2.85
N ASN A 420 10.06 -83.06 -2.89
CA ASN A 420 9.16 -83.07 -1.74
C ASN A 420 9.74 -83.91 -0.59
N HIS A 421 9.70 -83.36 0.63
CA HIS A 421 10.16 -83.98 1.88
C HIS A 421 11.68 -84.19 2.01
N ILE A 422 12.50 -83.46 1.25
CA ILE A 422 13.96 -83.42 1.40
C ILE A 422 14.37 -82.01 1.85
N GLU A 423 15.16 -81.94 2.91
CA GLU A 423 15.72 -80.68 3.40
C GLU A 423 16.69 -80.11 2.36
N THR A 424 16.47 -78.85 1.96
CA THR A 424 17.28 -78.19 0.92
C THR A 424 17.78 -76.85 1.46
N GLU A 425 19.09 -76.65 1.37
CA GLU A 425 19.72 -75.39 1.78
C GLU A 425 19.69 -74.38 0.64
N VAL A 426 19.21 -73.17 0.94
CA VAL A 426 19.24 -72.02 0.03
C VAL A 426 20.24 -71.02 0.59
N PHE A 427 21.21 -70.63 -0.24
CA PHE A 427 22.25 -69.70 0.17
C PHE A 427 21.91 -68.30 -0.32
N ALA A 428 21.74 -67.37 0.61
CA ALA A 428 21.69 -65.95 0.31
C ALA A 428 23.07 -65.33 0.59
N SER A 429 23.60 -64.56 -0.36
CA SER A 429 24.84 -63.81 -0.19
C SER A 429 24.68 -62.37 -0.68
N GLY A 430 25.44 -61.44 -0.07
CA GLY A 430 25.47 -60.03 -0.48
C GLY A 430 24.57 -59.07 0.31
N ALA A 431 24.14 -59.43 1.52
CA ALA A 431 23.55 -58.50 2.49
C ALA A 431 24.63 -57.83 3.36
#